data_AF-A0A368F062-F1
#
_entry.id   AF-A0A368F062-F1
#
_cell.length_a   1.000
_cell.length_b   1.000
_cell.length_c   1.000
_cell.angle_alpha   90.00
_cell.angle_beta   90.00
_cell.angle_gamma   90.00
#
_symmetry.space_group_name_H-M   'P 1'
#
loop_
_entity.id
_entity.type
_entity.pdbx_description
1 polymer ?
#
loop_
_entity_poly.entity_id
_entity_poly.type
_entity_poly.pdbx_seq_one_letter_code
_entity_poly.pdbx_strand_id
1 'polypeptide(L)'
;METVLEFSQIIPAAMAREHAKLLIQRLKREIPRQEYEVTIKAYVGNSTKALSHVSIQPMKRDFTQLLKGNFGGGGMERLNKKLSHQKKVKRG
;
A
#
# COMPACT_ATOMS: atom_id res chain seq x y z
N MET A 1 9.28 -10.74 0.49
CA MET A 1 7.85 -11.03 0.71
C MET A 1 7.79 -11.88 1.95
N GLU A 2 7.12 -11.39 2.98
CA GLU A 2 6.95 -12.11 4.23
C GLU A 2 5.62 -12.86 4.21
N THR A 3 5.64 -14.15 4.56
CA THR A 3 4.44 -14.98 4.63
C THR A 3 3.92 -15.00 6.06
N VAL A 4 2.68 -14.57 6.24
CA VAL A 4 2.02 -14.53 7.56
C VAL A 4 1.12 -15.76 7.68
N LEU A 5 1.55 -16.73 8.50
CA LEU A 5 0.88 -18.04 8.61
C LEU A 5 -0.40 -17.97 9.45
N GLU A 6 -0.52 -16.97 10.30
CA GLU A 6 -1.63 -16.73 11.23
C GLU A 6 -2.96 -16.47 10.50
N PHE A 7 -2.89 -16.02 9.24
CA PHE A 7 -4.06 -15.82 8.38
C PHE A 7 -4.30 -16.99 7.41
N SER A 8 -3.54 -18.08 7.52
CA SER A 8 -3.74 -19.28 6.69
C SER A 8 -5.03 -20.00 7.07
N GLN A 9 -5.79 -20.46 6.06
CA GLN A 9 -7.07 -21.13 6.24
C GLN A 9 -7.21 -22.27 5.24
N ILE A 10 -7.84 -23.37 5.67
CA ILE A 10 -8.23 -24.48 4.79
C ILE A 10 -9.68 -24.24 4.36
N ILE A 11 -9.88 -24.07 3.07
CA ILE A 11 -11.19 -23.77 2.47
C ILE A 11 -11.41 -24.61 1.20
N PRO A 12 -12.66 -24.92 0.83
CA PRO A 12 -12.96 -25.59 -0.43
C PRO A 12 -12.46 -24.81 -1.65
N ALA A 13 -11.90 -25.52 -2.63
CA ALA A 13 -11.29 -24.91 -3.82
C ALA A 13 -12.27 -24.01 -4.60
N ALA A 14 -13.55 -24.39 -4.69
CA ALA A 14 -14.58 -23.62 -5.36
C ALA A 14 -14.81 -22.23 -4.74
N MET A 15 -14.61 -22.10 -3.43
CA MET A 15 -14.84 -20.87 -2.66
C MET A 15 -13.57 -20.03 -2.50
N ALA A 16 -12.40 -20.59 -2.84
CA ALA A 16 -11.11 -19.98 -2.55
C ALA A 16 -10.97 -18.55 -3.09
N ARG A 17 -11.48 -18.30 -4.30
CA ARG A 17 -11.37 -16.99 -4.95
C ARG A 17 -12.19 -15.91 -4.25
N GLU A 18 -13.43 -16.23 -3.88
CA GLU A 18 -14.32 -15.29 -3.22
C GLU A 18 -13.84 -15.00 -1.79
N HIS A 19 -13.51 -16.05 -1.05
CA HIS A 19 -12.97 -15.93 0.32
C HIS A 19 -11.66 -15.14 0.34
N ALA A 20 -10.72 -15.42 -0.56
CA ALA A 20 -9.47 -14.68 -0.63
C ALA A 20 -9.71 -13.19 -0.87
N LYS A 21 -10.64 -12.83 -1.78
CA LYS A 21 -11.00 -11.44 -2.06
C LYS A 21 -11.61 -10.75 -0.84
N LEU A 22 -12.48 -11.44 -0.11
CA LEU A 22 -13.12 -10.90 1.09
C LEU A 22 -12.10 -10.70 2.22
N LEU A 23 -11.21 -11.68 2.43
CA LEU A 23 -10.15 -11.62 3.45
C LEU A 23 -9.21 -10.42 3.22
N ILE A 24 -8.64 -10.30 2.03
CA ILE A 24 -7.72 -9.19 1.72
C ILE A 24 -8.42 -7.82 1.79
N GLN A 25 -9.73 -7.75 1.50
CA GLN A 25 -10.50 -6.52 1.63
C GLN A 25 -10.74 -6.14 3.09
N ARG A 26 -10.98 -7.11 3.98
CA ARG A 26 -11.07 -6.88 5.43
C ARG A 26 -9.72 -6.42 5.98
N LEU A 27 -8.64 -7.11 5.63
CA LEU A 27 -7.28 -6.72 6.01
C LEU A 27 -6.94 -5.30 5.55
N LYS A 28 -7.35 -4.90 4.35
CA LYS A 28 -7.17 -3.52 3.86
C LYS A 28 -7.86 -2.46 4.74
N ARG A 29 -8.97 -2.80 5.39
CA ARG A 29 -9.74 -1.88 6.25
C ARG A 29 -9.16 -1.81 7.66
N GLU A 30 -8.65 -2.93 8.17
CA GLU A 30 -8.08 -3.02 9.51
C GLU A 30 -6.64 -2.52 9.57
N ILE A 31 -5.85 -2.75 8.52
CA ILE A 31 -4.46 -2.30 8.47
C ILE A 31 -4.42 -0.80 8.15
N PRO A 32 -3.89 0.04 9.04
CA PRO A 32 -3.78 1.47 8.79
C PRO A 32 -2.78 1.75 7.65
N ARG A 33 -2.96 2.89 6.98
CA ARG A 33 -1.97 3.37 5.99
C ARG A 33 -0.66 3.68 6.71
N GLN A 34 0.45 3.32 6.08
CA GLN A 34 1.81 3.55 6.58
C GLN A 34 2.57 4.49 5.64
N GLU A 35 3.81 4.86 5.99
CA GLU A 35 4.62 5.71 5.12
C GLU A 35 4.99 5.04 3.79
N TYR A 36 5.11 3.71 3.78
CA TYR A 36 5.38 2.88 2.60
C TYR A 36 4.12 2.23 2.03
N GLU A 37 4.22 1.75 0.79
CA GLU A 37 3.15 1.00 0.16
C GLU A 37 3.13 -0.44 0.69
N VAL A 38 1.97 -0.88 1.20
CA VAL A 38 1.79 -2.25 1.67
C VAL A 38 0.98 -3.00 0.65
N THR A 39 1.54 -4.06 0.08
CA THR A 39 0.83 -4.95 -0.86
C THR A 39 0.48 -6.26 -0.18
N ILE A 40 -0.81 -6.53 -0.05
CA ILE A 40 -1.35 -7.77 0.52
C ILE A 40 -1.69 -8.71 -0.62
N LYS A 41 -1.19 -9.93 -0.58
CA LYS A 41 -1.41 -10.96 -1.60
C LYS A 41 -1.89 -12.25 -0.94
N ALA A 42 -2.89 -12.88 -1.52
CA ALA A 42 -3.36 -14.19 -1.13
C ALA A 42 -2.90 -15.24 -2.16
N TYR A 43 -2.36 -16.35 -1.67
CA TYR A 43 -1.87 -17.47 -2.46
C TYR A 43 -2.61 -18.75 -2.05
N VAL A 44 -2.64 -19.75 -2.94
CA VAL A 44 -3.19 -21.08 -2.65
C VAL A 44 -2.08 -22.09 -2.80
N GLY A 45 -1.82 -22.86 -1.75
CA GLY A 45 -0.71 -23.80 -1.69
C GLY A 45 0.64 -23.11 -2.01
N ASN A 46 1.45 -23.77 -2.83
CA ASN A 46 2.78 -23.29 -3.22
C ASN A 46 2.77 -22.51 -4.55
N SER A 47 1.62 -21.99 -4.97
CA SER A 47 1.53 -21.26 -6.24
C SER A 47 2.33 -19.95 -6.19
N THR A 48 3.06 -19.66 -7.27
CA THR A 48 3.75 -18.38 -7.47
C THR A 48 2.81 -17.25 -7.92
N LYS A 49 1.59 -17.59 -8.35
CA LYS A 49 0.58 -16.64 -8.81
C LYS A 49 -0.39 -16.30 -7.69
N ALA A 50 -0.46 -15.02 -7.35
CA ALA A 50 -1.43 -14.55 -6.36
C ALA A 50 -2.86 -14.74 -6.89
N LEU A 51 -3.72 -15.36 -6.09
CA LEU A 51 -5.14 -15.54 -6.41
C LEU A 51 -5.86 -14.19 -6.39
N SER A 52 -5.51 -13.34 -5.44
CA SER A 52 -6.02 -11.97 -5.32
C SER A 52 -5.01 -11.10 -4.57
N HIS A 53 -5.02 -9.80 -4.85
CA HIS A 53 -4.11 -8.85 -4.22
C HIS A 53 -4.76 -7.48 -4.08
N VAL A 54 -4.30 -6.71 -3.09
CA VAL A 54 -4.71 -5.33 -2.83
C VAL A 54 -3.50 -4.54 -2.34
N SER A 55 -3.37 -3.28 -2.78
CA SER A 55 -2.38 -2.36 -2.21
C SER A 55 -3.04 -1.30 -1.32
N ILE A 56 -2.35 -1.00 -0.22
CA ILE A 56 -2.62 0.11 0.68
C ILE A 56 -1.65 1.22 0.30
N GLN A 57 -2.20 2.33 -0.20
CA GLN A 57 -1.40 3.44 -0.68
C GLN A 57 -0.65 4.12 0.48
N PRO A 58 0.60 4.56 0.27
CA PRO A 58 1.38 5.21 1.32
C PRO A 58 0.73 6.51 1.76
N MET A 59 0.88 6.86 3.04
CA MET A 59 0.48 8.14 3.59
C MET A 59 1.28 9.26 2.95
N LYS A 60 0.63 10.23 2.31
CA LYS A 60 1.31 11.41 1.75
C LYS A 60 1.21 12.56 2.74
N ARG A 61 2.35 13.03 3.23
CA ARG A 61 2.42 14.29 3.96
C ARG A 61 2.11 15.43 2.99
N ASP A 62 1.19 16.30 3.37
CA ASP A 62 0.85 17.49 2.59
C ASP A 62 1.92 18.57 2.80
N PHE A 63 2.54 19.02 1.72
CA PHE A 63 3.54 20.09 1.72
C PHE A 63 3.00 21.40 1.13
N THR A 64 1.77 21.41 0.62
CA THR A 64 1.17 22.58 -0.05
C THR A 64 0.84 23.70 0.94
N GLN A 65 0.57 23.36 2.19
CA GLN A 65 0.28 24.33 3.26
C GLN A 65 1.47 25.23 3.61
N LEU A 66 2.71 24.77 3.37
CA LEU A 66 3.93 25.56 3.57
C LEU A 66 4.19 26.56 2.43
N LEU A 67 3.32 26.58 1.40
CA LEU A 67 3.48 27.38 0.19
C LEU A 67 2.24 28.23 -0.13
N LYS A 68 1.26 28.31 0.79
CA LYS A 68 0.09 29.19 0.65
C LYS A 68 0.58 30.64 0.48
N GLY A 69 0.53 31.14 -0.75
CA GLY A 69 0.90 32.52 -1.13
C GLY A 69 2.05 32.65 -2.15
N ASN A 70 2.99 31.69 -2.23
CA ASN A 70 4.26 31.87 -2.96
C ASN A 70 4.56 30.74 -3.97
N PHE A 71 3.60 30.35 -4.81
CA PHE A 71 3.90 29.48 -5.96
C PHE A 71 4.78 30.18 -7.02
N GLY A 72 4.94 31.52 -6.96
CA GLY A 72 5.96 32.29 -7.69
C GLY A 72 7.24 32.53 -6.85
N GLY A 73 8.41 32.60 -7.51
CA GLY A 73 9.70 32.92 -6.86
C GLY A 73 10.45 31.73 -6.23
N GLY A 74 10.35 30.52 -6.79
CA GLY A 74 11.09 29.34 -6.31
C GLY A 74 10.33 28.42 -5.34
N GLY A 75 9.05 28.70 -5.06
CA GLY A 75 8.19 27.81 -4.26
C GLY A 75 7.96 26.43 -4.88
N MET A 76 7.80 26.37 -6.21
CA MET A 76 7.63 25.13 -6.97
C MET A 76 8.87 24.22 -6.90
N GLU A 77 10.06 24.82 -6.93
CA GLU A 77 11.33 24.12 -6.85
C GLU A 77 11.54 23.49 -5.45
N ARG A 78 11.19 24.24 -4.40
CA ARG A 78 11.20 23.76 -3.00
C ARG A 78 10.19 22.63 -2.78
N LEU A 79 9.01 22.69 -3.39
CA LEU A 79 8.01 21.61 -3.35
C LEU A 79 8.55 20.35 -4.01
N ASN A 80 9.13 20.47 -5.21
CA ASN A 80 9.70 19.34 -5.95
C ASN A 80 10.87 18.69 -5.19
N LYS A 81 11.71 19.46 -4.51
CA LYS A 81 12.80 18.93 -3.66
C LYS A 81 12.28 18.12 -2.46
N LYS A 82 11.17 18.54 -1.85
CA LYS A 82 10.54 17.79 -0.74
C LYS A 82 9.81 16.55 -1.25
N LEU A 83 9.12 16.63 -2.39
CA LEU A 83 8.47 15.50 -3.02
C LEU A 83 9.49 14.43 -3.44
N SER A 84 10.64 14.84 -3.99
CA SER A 84 11.71 13.93 -4.39
C SER A 84 12.36 13.24 -3.19
N HIS A 85 12.59 13.96 -2.09
CA HIS A 85 13.02 13.34 -0.82
C HIS A 85 12.01 12.32 -0.32
N GLN A 86 10.72 12.67 -0.27
CA GLN A 86 9.68 11.74 0.19
C GLN A 86 9.61 10.49 -0.70
N LYS A 87 9.73 10.64 -2.03
CA LYS A 87 9.75 9.50 -2.96
C LYS A 87 10.94 8.57 -2.73
N LYS A 88 12.11 9.11 -2.37
CA LYS A 88 13.30 8.30 -2.06
C LYS A 88 13.10 7.46 -0.80
N VAL A 89 12.60 8.07 0.27
CA VAL A 89 12.36 7.38 1.56
C VAL A 89 11.35 6.24 1.41
N LYS A 90 10.28 6.45 0.63
CA LYS A 90 9.20 5.47 0.49
C LYS A 90 9.49 4.29 -0.44
N ARG A 91 10.62 4.32 -1.15
CA ARG A 91 11.07 3.23 -2.03
C ARG A 91 12.12 2.32 -1.38
N GLY A 92 12.56 2.65 -0.16
CA GLY A 92 13.49 1.85 0.64
C GLY A 92 12.81 0.62 1.23
#